data_AF-X1KHT9-F1
#
_entry.id   AF-X1KHT9-F1
#
_cell.length_a   1.000
_cell.length_b   1.000
_cell.length_c   1.000
_cell.angle_alpha   90.00
_cell.angle_beta   90.00
_cell.angle_gamma   90.00
#
_symmetry.space_group_name_H-M   'P 1'
#
loop_
_entity.id
_entity.type
_entity.pdbx_description
1 polymer ?
#
loop_
_entity_poly.entity_id
_entity_poly.type
_entity_poly.pdbx_seq_one_letter_code
_entity_poly.pdbx_strand_id
1 'polypeptide(L)'
;DSYLLELSRYIHLNPVRAGIVKDPQEYLWSSYYGYLGKKDAYIDSDQVKRYIDMGRGEYRRFVLDGMRRPKDPLSKVYAGFLLGSVGFIKEKLKDLDMQITSEDVAHKRVLQDDAARSEVIITAVTRHYRITLEELRRSKARPMRTRQVLIYLLRRYTGLTNREIGETVGMRHSAVSKAGLTIEQLLETDINMKREIKKIVSNFEG
;
A
#
# COMPACT_ATOMS: atom_id res chain seq x y z
N ASP A 1 12.34 12.27 6.06
CA ASP A 1 11.18 11.53 5.53
C ASP A 1 11.17 10.12 6.15
N SER A 2 10.24 9.83 7.07
CA SER A 2 10.27 8.61 7.93
C SER A 2 10.10 7.30 7.13
N TYR A 3 9.43 7.39 5.98
CA TYR A 3 9.10 6.23 5.15
C TYR A 3 10.33 5.59 4.48
N LEU A 4 11.20 6.39 3.87
CA LEU A 4 12.39 5.89 3.17
C LEU A 4 13.32 5.13 4.12
N LEU A 5 13.44 5.64 5.34
CA LEU A 5 14.25 5.05 6.39
C LEU A 5 13.69 3.67 6.82
N GLU A 6 12.37 3.57 7.02
CA GLU A 6 11.70 2.29 7.33
C GLU A 6 11.81 1.27 6.20
N LEU A 7 11.64 1.70 4.95
CA LEU A 7 11.81 0.86 3.76
C LEU A 7 13.26 0.34 3.66
N SER A 8 14.24 1.21 3.91
CA SER A 8 15.64 0.84 3.92
C SER A 8 15.90 -0.27 4.94
N ARG A 9 15.44 -0.10 6.19
CA ARG A 9 15.51 -1.15 7.22
C ARG A 9 14.81 -2.45 6.81
N TYR A 10 13.63 -2.38 6.18
CA TYR A 10 12.93 -3.56 5.67
C TYR A 10 13.81 -4.36 4.71
N ILE A 11 14.33 -3.71 3.65
CA ILE A 11 15.17 -4.33 2.63
C ILE A 11 16.35 -5.06 3.27
N HIS A 12 17.01 -4.40 4.23
CA HIS A 12 18.22 -4.90 4.87
C HIS A 12 17.95 -6.04 5.86
N LEU A 13 16.75 -6.10 6.45
CA LEU A 13 16.35 -7.20 7.34
C LEU A 13 15.69 -8.38 6.62
N ASN A 14 15.34 -8.26 5.33
CA ASN A 14 14.68 -9.34 4.59
C ASN A 14 15.45 -10.67 4.62
N PRO A 15 16.78 -10.71 4.42
CA PRO A 15 17.54 -11.96 4.50
C PRO A 15 17.46 -12.62 5.88
N VAL A 16 17.44 -11.81 6.94
CA VAL A 16 17.31 -12.29 8.32
C VAL A 16 15.89 -12.82 8.58
N ARG A 17 14.88 -12.09 8.12
CA ARG A 17 13.46 -12.48 8.25
C ARG A 17 13.13 -13.76 7.48
N ALA A 18 13.76 -13.95 6.32
CA ALA A 18 13.66 -15.17 5.52
C ALA A 18 14.48 -16.34 6.10
N GLY A 19 15.23 -16.13 7.20
CA GLY A 19 16.05 -17.16 7.83
C GLY A 19 17.32 -17.53 7.04
N ILE A 20 17.71 -16.73 6.05
CA ILE A 20 18.89 -16.98 5.20
C ILE A 20 20.18 -16.71 6.00
N VAL A 21 20.17 -15.66 6.85
CA VAL A 21 21.30 -15.23 7.68
C VAL A 21 20.84 -14.82 9.08
N LYS A 22 21.74 -14.77 10.06
CA LYS A 22 21.42 -14.33 11.44
C LYS A 22 21.68 -12.85 11.65
N ASP A 23 22.65 -12.29 10.94
CA ASP A 23 22.98 -10.86 10.93
C ASP A 23 22.84 -10.32 9.50
N PRO A 24 22.23 -9.13 9.29
CA PRO A 24 22.11 -8.57 7.95
C PRO A 24 23.46 -8.29 7.25
N GLN A 25 24.58 -8.18 8.00
CA GLN A 25 25.93 -8.09 7.43
C GLN A 25 26.42 -9.41 6.84
N GLU A 26 25.84 -10.55 7.17
CA GLU A 26 26.25 -11.84 6.57
C GLU A 26 25.75 -11.97 5.13
N TYR A 27 24.77 -11.14 4.71
CA TYR A 27 24.19 -11.19 3.38
C TYR A 27 24.91 -10.22 2.41
N LEU A 28 25.90 -10.77 1.70
CA LEU A 28 26.78 -10.04 0.77
C LEU A 28 26.06 -9.44 -0.45
N TRP A 29 24.87 -9.94 -0.78
CA TRP A 29 24.05 -9.46 -1.91
C TRP A 29 23.12 -8.29 -1.53
N SER A 30 23.40 -7.61 -0.43
CA SER A 30 22.72 -6.37 -0.05
C SER A 30 23.66 -5.18 0.01
N SER A 31 23.08 -4.00 -0.17
CA SER A 31 23.74 -2.71 -0.01
C SER A 31 24.15 -2.38 1.44
N TYR A 32 23.86 -3.25 2.43
CA TYR A 32 24.05 -2.91 3.83
C TYR A 32 25.46 -2.47 4.18
N TYR A 33 26.47 -3.13 3.61
CA TYR A 33 27.86 -2.77 3.83
C TYR A 33 28.21 -1.36 3.37
N GLY A 34 27.65 -0.92 2.24
CA GLY A 34 27.81 0.45 1.75
C GLY A 34 27.20 1.46 2.71
N TYR A 35 26.04 1.16 3.30
CA TYR A 35 25.41 2.01 4.33
C TYR A 35 26.21 2.08 5.63
N LEU A 36 26.96 1.02 5.96
CA LEU A 36 27.90 1.01 7.07
C LEU A 36 29.24 1.70 6.75
N GLY A 37 29.41 2.21 5.54
CA GLY A 37 30.57 2.99 5.12
C GLY A 37 31.74 2.17 4.62
N LYS A 38 31.53 0.89 4.27
CA LYS A 38 32.52 0.14 3.49
C LYS A 38 32.45 0.56 2.03
N LYS A 39 33.59 0.45 1.33
CA LYS A 39 33.65 0.76 -0.10
C LYS A 39 32.80 -0.25 -0.86
N ASP A 40 31.77 0.25 -1.52
CA ASP A 40 30.85 -0.51 -2.36
C ASP A 40 30.92 0.10 -3.76
N ALA A 41 31.03 -0.73 -4.79
CA ALA A 41 31.15 -0.26 -6.17
C ALA A 41 29.82 0.27 -6.73
N TYR A 42 28.70 -0.04 -6.07
CA TYR A 42 27.35 0.19 -6.57
C TYR A 42 26.60 1.28 -5.80
N ILE A 43 27.22 1.89 -4.78
CA ILE A 43 26.55 2.82 -3.87
C ILE A 43 27.41 4.08 -3.65
N ASP A 44 26.80 5.23 -3.88
CA ASP A 44 27.33 6.52 -3.43
C ASP A 44 27.03 6.71 -1.94
N SER A 45 28.07 6.56 -1.11
CA SER A 45 27.94 6.70 0.35
C SER A 45 27.57 8.10 0.81
N ASP A 46 27.89 9.14 0.03
CA ASP A 46 27.53 10.52 0.35
C ASP A 46 26.08 10.82 -0.03
N GLN A 47 25.60 10.23 -1.13
CA GLN A 47 24.19 10.27 -1.48
C GLN A 47 23.33 9.53 -0.44
N VAL A 48 23.77 8.35 0.00
CA VAL A 48 23.07 7.59 1.06
C VAL A 48 22.95 8.43 2.33
N LYS A 49 24.04 9.05 2.80
CA LYS A 49 24.03 9.94 3.97
C LYS A 49 23.00 11.07 3.85
N ARG A 50 22.92 11.72 2.69
CA ARG A 50 21.93 12.79 2.45
C ARG A 50 20.49 12.31 2.54
N TYR A 51 20.21 11.04 2.21
CA TYR A 51 18.86 10.49 2.22
C TYR A 51 18.42 9.94 3.58
N ILE A 52 19.32 9.29 4.33
CA ILE A 52 18.97 8.71 5.63
C ILE A 52 19.15 9.67 6.79
N ASP A 53 19.87 10.79 6.60
CA ASP A 53 20.17 11.80 7.62
C ASP A 53 20.65 11.18 8.95
N MET A 54 21.47 10.12 8.83
CA MET A 54 21.98 9.34 9.96
C MET A 54 23.45 8.99 9.77
N GLY A 55 24.18 8.98 10.88
CA GLY A 55 25.53 8.43 10.92
C GLY A 55 25.53 6.90 10.72
N ARG A 56 26.64 6.34 10.22
CA ARG A 56 26.80 4.89 9.99
C ARG A 56 26.42 4.03 11.20
N GLY A 57 26.90 4.42 12.38
CA GLY A 57 26.61 3.71 13.64
C GLY A 57 25.18 3.92 14.16
N GLU A 58 24.53 5.02 13.77
CA GLU A 58 23.12 5.28 14.07
C GLU A 58 22.22 4.44 13.16
N TYR A 59 22.50 4.41 11.86
CA TYR A 59 21.81 3.54 10.91
C TYR A 59 21.97 2.05 11.27
N ARG A 60 23.15 1.61 11.69
CA ARG A 60 23.36 0.23 12.20
C ARG A 60 22.42 -0.08 13.36
N ARG A 61 22.37 0.80 14.36
CA ARG A 61 21.48 0.64 15.52
C ARG A 61 20.01 0.63 15.12
N PHE A 62 19.62 1.52 14.21
CA PHE A 62 18.27 1.61 13.67
C PHE A 62 17.83 0.30 12.98
N VAL A 63 18.66 -0.28 12.12
CA VAL A 63 18.38 -1.56 11.44
C VAL A 63 18.27 -2.69 12.46
N LEU A 64 19.25 -2.82 13.37
CA LEU A 64 19.27 -3.91 14.37
C LEU A 64 18.13 -3.81 15.38
N ASP A 65 17.63 -2.61 15.71
CA ASP A 65 16.44 -2.45 16.57
C ASP A 65 15.19 -3.10 15.93
N GLY A 66 15.13 -3.14 14.59
CA GLY A 66 14.07 -3.82 13.85
C GLY A 66 14.07 -5.35 13.99
N MET A 67 15.16 -5.96 14.48
CA MET A 67 15.18 -7.38 14.86
C MET A 67 14.49 -7.63 16.20
N ARG A 68 14.55 -6.67 17.13
CA ARG A 68 13.97 -6.77 18.48
C ARG A 68 12.49 -6.39 18.51
N ARG A 69 12.12 -5.48 17.62
CA ARG A 69 10.75 -5.03 17.41
C ARG A 69 10.37 -5.40 15.98
N PRO A 70 9.91 -6.63 15.73
CA PRO A 70 9.35 -6.99 14.43
C PRO A 70 8.02 -6.23 14.27
N LYS A 71 8.13 -4.93 14.00
CA LYS A 71 7.09 -4.22 13.27
C LYS A 71 7.19 -4.80 11.88
N ASP A 72 6.19 -5.57 11.50
CA ASP A 72 6.00 -5.91 10.11
C ASP A 72 5.72 -4.58 9.37
N PRO A 73 6.65 -4.05 8.56
CA PRO A 73 6.41 -2.83 7.82
C PRO A 73 5.25 -3.07 6.84
N LEU A 74 5.04 -4.34 6.43
CA LEU A 74 3.94 -4.76 5.58
C LEU A 74 2.59 -4.79 6.28
N SER A 75 2.54 -4.82 7.62
CA SER A 75 1.27 -4.66 8.35
C SER A 75 0.59 -3.32 8.07
N LYS A 76 1.38 -2.32 7.63
CA LYS A 76 0.91 -1.02 7.13
C LYS A 76 0.99 -0.87 5.61
N VAL A 77 1.55 -1.85 4.89
CA VAL A 77 1.59 -1.87 3.42
C VAL A 77 0.41 -2.68 2.93
N TYR A 78 -0.72 -1.99 2.76
CA TYR A 78 -1.92 -2.61 2.23
C TYR A 78 -1.72 -3.02 0.76
N ALA A 79 -2.06 -4.28 0.46
CA ALA A 79 -2.24 -4.88 -0.86
C ALA A 79 -1.06 -4.76 -1.83
N GLY A 80 0.08 -5.42 -1.56
CA GLY A 80 1.10 -5.83 -2.56
C GLY A 80 1.74 -4.78 -3.48
N PHE A 81 1.30 -3.51 -3.44
CA PHE A 81 1.42 -2.61 -4.58
C PHE A 81 1.45 -1.12 -4.20
N LEU A 82 1.56 -0.72 -2.92
CA LEU A 82 1.68 0.72 -2.57
C LEU A 82 3.13 1.24 -2.64
N LEU A 83 3.81 0.97 -3.77
CA LEU A 83 5.07 1.59 -4.17
C LEU A 83 4.76 2.78 -5.10
N GLY A 84 4.09 3.80 -4.56
CA GLY A 84 3.71 5.03 -5.27
C GLY A 84 2.21 5.19 -5.49
N SER A 85 1.79 6.39 -5.95
CA SER A 85 0.42 6.58 -6.40
C SER A 85 0.12 5.58 -7.51
N VAL A 86 -1.10 5.05 -7.62
CA VAL A 86 -1.46 4.12 -8.71
C VAL A 86 -1.14 4.74 -10.09
N GLY A 87 -1.10 6.07 -10.20
CA GLY A 87 -0.58 6.80 -11.35
C GLY A 87 0.94 6.65 -11.55
N PHE A 88 1.75 6.83 -10.50
CA PHE A 88 3.20 6.63 -10.52
C PHE A 88 3.59 5.20 -10.90
N ILE A 89 2.81 4.21 -10.46
CA ILE A 89 3.04 2.79 -10.80
C ILE A 89 2.61 2.51 -12.23
N LYS A 90 1.47 3.01 -12.70
CA LYS A 90 1.06 2.89 -14.12
C LYS A 90 2.05 3.61 -15.05
N GLU A 91 2.59 4.74 -14.63
CA GLU A 91 3.62 5.52 -15.34
C GLU A 91 4.97 4.77 -15.36
N LYS A 92 5.41 4.22 -14.22
CA LYS A 92 6.66 3.46 -14.16
C LYS A 92 6.58 2.08 -14.80
N LEU A 93 5.42 1.44 -14.79
CA LEU A 93 5.19 0.21 -15.57
C LEU A 93 5.20 0.52 -17.07
N LYS A 94 4.66 1.66 -17.52
CA LYS A 94 4.82 2.14 -18.91
C LYS A 94 6.28 2.43 -19.27
N ASP A 95 7.05 3.03 -18.35
CA ASP A 95 8.46 3.34 -18.58
C ASP A 95 9.37 2.09 -18.54
N LEU A 96 9.00 1.06 -17.76
CA LEU A 96 9.71 -0.24 -17.72
C LEU A 96 9.28 -1.18 -18.86
N ASP A 97 8.20 -0.87 -19.56
CA ASP A 97 7.72 -1.61 -20.73
C ASP A 97 8.53 -1.23 -21.97
N MET A 98 9.64 -1.91 -22.16
CA MET A 98 10.14 -2.14 -23.51
C MET A 98 9.05 -2.87 -24.31
N GLN A 99 8.34 -2.12 -25.15
CA GLN A 99 7.55 -2.61 -26.29
C GLN A 99 6.26 -3.41 -26.02
N ILE A 100 5.34 -2.95 -25.18
CA ILE A 100 3.99 -3.53 -25.19
C ILE A 100 2.92 -2.48 -25.49
N THR A 101 2.36 -2.57 -26.69
CA THR A 101 1.27 -1.71 -27.17
C THR A 101 -0.07 -2.09 -26.51
N SER A 102 -1.00 -1.15 -26.53
CA SER A 102 -2.35 -1.18 -25.91
C SER A 102 -3.30 -2.30 -26.40
N GLU A 103 -2.81 -3.29 -27.14
CA GLU A 103 -3.59 -4.40 -27.71
C GLU A 103 -3.51 -5.68 -26.87
N ASP A 104 -2.70 -5.71 -25.80
CA ASP A 104 -2.45 -6.93 -25.04
C ASP A 104 -3.61 -7.37 -24.13
N VAL A 105 -3.97 -8.65 -24.30
CA VAL A 105 -5.09 -9.36 -23.65
C VAL A 105 -5.00 -9.33 -22.13
N ALA A 106 -3.78 -9.34 -21.57
CA ALA A 106 -3.56 -9.34 -20.12
C ALA A 106 -4.01 -8.04 -19.44
N HIS A 107 -3.74 -6.88 -20.04
CA HIS A 107 -4.19 -5.58 -19.50
C HIS A 107 -5.71 -5.43 -19.57
N LYS A 108 -6.34 -5.88 -20.67
CA LYS A 108 -7.81 -5.96 -20.76
C LYS A 108 -8.40 -6.88 -19.69
N ARG A 109 -7.76 -8.01 -19.42
CA ARG A 109 -8.22 -9.00 -18.43
C ARG A 109 -8.13 -8.48 -17.00
N VAL A 110 -7.05 -7.81 -16.62
CA VAL A 110 -6.89 -7.16 -15.31
C VAL A 110 -7.92 -6.04 -15.12
N LEU A 111 -8.15 -5.21 -16.14
CA LEU A 111 -9.16 -4.15 -16.07
C LEU A 111 -10.59 -4.69 -16.01
N GLN A 112 -10.88 -5.79 -16.71
CA GLN A 112 -12.17 -6.48 -16.65
C GLN A 112 -12.40 -7.13 -15.28
N ASP A 113 -11.37 -7.73 -14.69
CA ASP A 113 -11.43 -8.34 -13.36
C ASP A 113 -11.66 -7.29 -12.26
N ASP A 114 -10.99 -6.14 -12.36
CA ASP A 114 -11.21 -5.01 -11.45
C ASP A 114 -12.60 -4.39 -11.59
N ALA A 115 -13.14 -4.28 -12.80
CA ALA A 115 -14.48 -3.75 -13.02
C ALA A 115 -15.54 -4.64 -12.37
N ALA A 116 -15.52 -5.94 -12.67
CA ALA A 116 -16.44 -6.91 -12.08
C ALA A 116 -16.33 -6.93 -10.55
N ARG A 117 -15.09 -6.98 -10.03
CA ARG A 117 -14.85 -7.01 -8.58
C ARG A 117 -15.29 -5.72 -7.89
N SER A 118 -15.06 -4.56 -8.50
CA SER A 118 -15.52 -3.28 -7.98
C SER A 118 -17.03 -3.21 -7.88
N GLU A 119 -17.76 -3.76 -8.86
CA GLU A 119 -19.22 -3.78 -8.88
C GLU A 119 -19.80 -4.66 -7.76
N VAL A 120 -19.20 -5.83 -7.52
CA VAL A 120 -19.60 -6.72 -6.41
C VAL A 120 -19.35 -6.04 -5.06
N ILE A 121 -18.19 -5.37 -4.88
CA ILE A 121 -17.86 -4.62 -3.66
C ILE A 121 -18.85 -3.47 -3.43
N ILE A 122 -19.11 -2.66 -4.47
CA ILE A 122 -20.08 -1.55 -4.41
C ILE A 122 -21.45 -2.09 -3.99
N THR A 123 -21.88 -3.20 -4.59
CA THR A 123 -23.16 -3.85 -4.30
C THR A 123 -23.23 -4.34 -2.85
N ALA A 124 -22.17 -4.96 -2.35
CA ALA A 124 -22.11 -5.45 -0.97
C ALA A 124 -22.21 -4.30 0.05
N VAL A 125 -21.48 -3.20 -0.18
CA VAL A 125 -21.48 -2.04 0.71
C VAL A 125 -22.82 -1.29 0.67
N THR A 126 -23.35 -1.04 -0.53
CA THR A 126 -24.63 -0.32 -0.71
C THR A 126 -25.80 -1.09 -0.09
N ARG A 127 -25.84 -2.42 -0.24
CA ARG A 127 -26.83 -3.28 0.43
C ARG A 127 -26.70 -3.25 1.96
N HIS A 128 -25.48 -3.32 2.48
CA HIS A 128 -25.24 -3.30 3.94
C HIS A 128 -25.69 -2.00 4.59
N TYR A 129 -25.36 -0.85 3.98
CA TYR A 129 -25.74 0.47 4.49
C TYR A 129 -27.13 0.95 4.04
N ARG A 130 -27.84 0.15 3.23
CA ARG A 130 -29.16 0.47 2.67
C ARG A 130 -29.18 1.85 1.98
N ILE A 131 -28.15 2.10 1.18
CA ILE A 131 -27.98 3.35 0.43
C ILE A 131 -27.53 3.04 -0.99
N THR A 132 -28.10 3.72 -1.97
CA THR A 132 -27.72 3.57 -3.38
C THR A 132 -26.42 4.32 -3.69
N LEU A 133 -25.72 3.92 -4.76
CA LEU A 133 -24.53 4.63 -5.22
C LEU A 133 -24.83 6.09 -5.62
N GLU A 134 -25.99 6.34 -6.22
CA GLU A 134 -26.42 7.70 -6.59
C GLU A 134 -26.68 8.58 -5.35
N GLU A 135 -27.34 8.06 -4.32
CA GLU A 135 -27.49 8.77 -3.04
C GLU A 135 -26.14 9.02 -2.38
N LEU A 136 -25.24 8.04 -2.43
CA LEU A 136 -23.88 8.19 -1.89
C LEU A 136 -23.14 9.33 -2.59
N ARG A 137 -23.32 9.52 -3.90
CA ARG A 137 -22.73 10.61 -4.69
C ARG A 137 -23.35 11.98 -4.41
N ARG A 138 -24.69 12.06 -4.35
CA ARG A 138 -25.45 13.33 -4.30
C ARG A 138 -25.75 13.87 -2.90
N SER A 139 -25.67 13.04 -1.86
CA SER A 139 -26.14 13.42 -0.51
C SER A 139 -25.43 14.65 0.07
N LYS A 140 -26.21 15.64 0.51
CA LYS A 140 -25.74 16.81 1.29
C LYS A 140 -25.32 16.42 2.72
N ALA A 141 -25.97 15.41 3.29
CA ALA A 141 -25.66 14.87 4.63
C ALA A 141 -24.50 13.86 4.62
N ARG A 142 -23.87 13.62 3.45
CA ARG A 142 -22.69 12.77 3.20
C ARG A 142 -22.48 11.69 4.28
N PRO A 143 -23.01 10.45 4.13
CA PRO A 143 -22.72 9.37 5.05
C PRO A 143 -21.24 8.97 4.90
N MET A 144 -20.38 9.71 5.62
CA MET A 144 -18.93 9.67 5.47
C MET A 144 -18.42 8.28 5.81
N ARG A 145 -19.05 7.62 6.78
CA ARG A 145 -18.74 6.24 7.18
C ARG A 145 -18.88 5.27 6.00
N THR A 146 -19.99 5.32 5.27
CA THR A 146 -20.22 4.46 4.10
C THR A 146 -19.19 4.72 3.01
N ARG A 147 -18.88 5.99 2.74
CA ARG A 147 -17.85 6.35 1.75
C ARG A 147 -16.47 5.84 2.17
N GLN A 148 -16.10 6.04 3.43
CA GLN A 148 -14.84 5.58 3.99
C GLN A 148 -14.70 4.06 3.89
N VAL A 149 -15.76 3.31 4.22
CA VAL A 149 -15.78 1.84 4.09
C VAL A 149 -15.69 1.41 2.63
N LEU A 150 -16.45 2.02 1.72
CA LEU A 150 -16.38 1.70 0.30
C LEU A 150 -14.98 1.98 -0.28
N ILE A 151 -14.40 3.14 0.06
CA ILE A 151 -13.05 3.51 -0.36
C ILE A 151 -12.02 2.51 0.18
N TYR A 152 -12.12 2.14 1.45
CA TYR A 152 -11.22 1.16 2.07
C TYR A 152 -11.28 -0.20 1.36
N LEU A 153 -12.48 -0.71 1.08
CA LEU A 153 -12.65 -2.01 0.43
C LEU A 153 -12.20 -1.98 -1.03
N LEU A 154 -12.54 -0.93 -1.79
CA LEU A 154 -12.03 -0.79 -3.17
C LEU A 154 -10.50 -0.72 -3.19
N ARG A 155 -9.89 0.05 -2.28
CA ARG A 155 -8.41 0.10 -2.17
C ARG A 155 -7.77 -1.23 -1.76
N ARG A 156 -8.49 -2.09 -1.03
CA ARG A 156 -7.95 -3.37 -0.56
C ARG A 156 -8.15 -4.50 -1.56
N TYR A 157 -9.23 -4.48 -2.32
CA TYR A 157 -9.66 -5.63 -3.13
C TYR A 157 -9.67 -5.35 -4.64
N THR A 158 -9.25 -4.16 -5.10
CA THR A 158 -9.11 -3.84 -6.53
C THR A 158 -7.83 -3.04 -6.83
N GLY A 159 -7.43 -2.98 -8.10
CA GLY A 159 -6.34 -2.15 -8.63
C GLY A 159 -6.72 -0.70 -8.97
N LEU A 160 -7.87 -0.20 -8.50
CA LEU A 160 -8.37 1.13 -8.84
C LEU A 160 -7.51 2.26 -8.23
N THR A 161 -7.28 3.30 -9.02
CA THR A 161 -6.64 4.55 -8.61
C THR A 161 -7.55 5.36 -7.67
N ASN A 162 -6.96 6.23 -6.85
CA ASN A 162 -7.72 7.21 -6.05
C ASN A 162 -8.62 8.11 -6.91
N ARG A 163 -8.27 8.31 -8.19
CA ARG A 163 -9.09 9.07 -9.13
C ARG A 163 -10.33 8.27 -9.53
N GLU A 164 -10.16 7.04 -9.99
CA GLU A 164 -11.26 6.13 -10.37
C GLU A 164 -12.21 5.91 -9.18
N ILE A 165 -11.67 5.62 -7.99
CA ILE A 165 -12.48 5.50 -6.76
C ILE A 165 -13.23 6.81 -6.46
N GLY A 166 -12.57 7.96 -6.65
CA GLY A 166 -13.19 9.27 -6.47
C GLY A 166 -14.35 9.52 -7.43
N GLU A 167 -14.21 9.13 -8.70
CA GLU A 167 -15.27 9.16 -9.70
C GLU A 167 -16.43 8.22 -9.31
N THR A 168 -16.13 7.03 -8.76
CA THR A 168 -17.14 6.11 -8.22
C THR A 168 -17.95 6.73 -7.09
N VAL A 169 -17.31 7.33 -6.08
CA VAL A 169 -17.99 7.81 -4.86
C VAL A 169 -18.39 9.29 -4.88
N GLY A 170 -18.12 10.02 -5.95
CA GLY A 170 -18.38 11.46 -6.06
C GLY A 170 -17.47 12.31 -5.16
N MET A 171 -16.17 11.98 -5.11
CA MET A 171 -15.16 12.67 -4.31
C MET A 171 -13.92 13.04 -5.13
N ARG A 172 -13.24 14.12 -4.74
CA ARG A 172 -11.90 14.44 -5.26
C ARG A 172 -10.91 13.37 -4.80
N HIS A 173 -9.98 12.98 -5.67
CA HIS A 173 -8.94 11.97 -5.38
C HIS A 173 -8.15 12.26 -4.07
N SER A 174 -7.89 13.53 -3.76
CA SER A 174 -7.18 13.94 -2.54
C SER A 174 -7.97 13.65 -1.26
N ALA A 175 -9.30 13.68 -1.32
CA ALA A 175 -10.17 13.31 -0.20
C ALA A 175 -10.29 11.78 -0.03
N VAL A 176 -10.19 11.03 -1.13
CA VAL A 176 -10.20 9.56 -1.11
C VAL A 176 -9.00 9.00 -0.35
N SER A 177 -7.81 9.59 -0.57
CA SER A 177 -6.58 9.18 0.12
C SER A 177 -6.74 9.19 1.65
N LYS A 178 -7.26 10.30 2.20
CA LYS A 178 -7.47 10.47 3.65
C LYS A 178 -8.59 9.57 4.19
N ALA A 179 -9.68 9.41 3.45
CA ALA A 179 -10.85 8.65 3.89
C ALA A 179 -10.55 7.15 4.07
N GLY A 180 -9.72 6.55 3.21
CA GLY A 180 -9.32 5.14 3.34
C GLY A 180 -8.50 4.87 4.61
N LEU A 181 -7.58 5.77 4.96
CA LEU A 181 -6.75 5.65 6.17
C LEU A 181 -7.58 5.68 7.45
N THR A 182 -8.73 6.36 7.44
CA THR A 182 -9.59 6.44 8.62
C THR A 182 -10.11 5.07 9.04
N ILE A 183 -10.58 4.23 8.09
CA ILE A 183 -11.07 2.88 8.41
C ILE A 183 -9.94 1.98 8.88
N GLU A 184 -8.76 2.07 8.27
CA GLU A 184 -7.59 1.30 8.71
C GLU A 184 -7.24 1.57 10.18
N GLN A 185 -7.18 2.84 10.57
CA GLN A 185 -6.90 3.23 11.97
C GLN A 185 -8.00 2.76 12.94
N LEU A 186 -9.26 2.85 12.51
CA LEU A 186 -10.38 2.37 13.31
C LEU A 186 -10.36 0.85 13.46
N LEU A 187 -9.95 0.13 12.42
CA LEU A 187 -9.79 -1.31 12.47
C LEU A 187 -8.66 -1.75 13.41
N GLU A 188 -7.79 -0.87 13.92
CA GLU A 188 -6.85 -1.28 14.97
C GLU A 188 -7.57 -1.39 16.33
N THR A 189 -8.48 -0.45 16.61
CA THR A 189 -9.02 -0.18 17.95
C THR A 189 -10.49 -0.56 18.13
N ASP A 190 -11.29 -0.61 17.06
CA ASP A 190 -12.74 -0.80 17.10
C ASP A 190 -13.13 -2.22 16.65
N ILE A 191 -13.50 -3.06 17.62
CA ILE A 191 -13.94 -4.45 17.40
C ILE A 191 -15.25 -4.51 16.59
N ASN A 192 -16.13 -3.53 16.76
CA ASN A 192 -17.40 -3.51 16.02
C ASN A 192 -17.14 -3.21 14.55
N MET A 193 -16.24 -2.27 14.26
CA MET A 193 -15.79 -2.00 12.89
C MET A 193 -15.11 -3.22 12.26
N LYS A 194 -14.27 -3.95 13.01
CA LYS A 194 -13.67 -5.23 12.53
C LYS A 194 -14.74 -6.24 12.14
N ARG A 195 -15.74 -6.44 12.99
CA ARG A 195 -16.85 -7.38 12.73
C ARG A 195 -17.69 -6.94 11.54
N GLU A 196 -17.96 -5.65 11.42
CA GLU A 196 -18.70 -5.07 10.32
C GLU A 196 -17.99 -5.30 8.98
N ILE A 197 -16.70 -4.93 8.88
CA ILE A 197 -15.91 -5.17 7.66
C ILE A 197 -15.86 -6.65 7.31
N LYS A 198 -15.63 -7.54 8.30
CA LYS A 198 -15.62 -8.98 8.06
C LYS A 198 -16.94 -9.48 7.46
N LYS A 199 -18.07 -8.96 7.95
CA LYS A 199 -19.40 -9.30 7.44
C LYS A 199 -19.64 -8.78 6.01
N ILE A 200 -19.14 -7.60 5.68
CA ILE A 200 -19.27 -7.06 4.31
C ILE A 200 -18.41 -7.88 3.34
N VAL A 201 -17.16 -8.20 3.73
CA VAL A 201 -16.20 -8.98 2.92
C VAL A 201 -16.71 -10.39 2.64
N SER A 202 -17.33 -11.06 3.61
CA SER A 202 -17.89 -12.40 3.40
C SER A 202 -18.99 -12.48 2.34
N ASN A 203 -19.56 -11.34 1.92
CA ASN A 203 -20.59 -11.30 0.89
C ASN A 203 -20.03 -11.26 -0.54
N PHE A 204 -18.71 -11.10 -0.72
CA PHE A 204 -18.09 -10.99 -2.05
C PHE A 204 -16.77 -11.76 -2.22
N GLU A 205 -16.18 -12.28 -1.14
CA GLU A 205 -15.03 -13.20 -1.18
C GLU A 205 -15.45 -14.68 -0.98
N GLY A 206 -16.76 -14.95 -0.94
CA GLY A 206 -17.35 -16.28 -0.73
C GLY A 206 -17.53 -17.08 -2.01
#